data_AF-A0A6L4AZD0-F1
#
_entry.id   AF-A0A6L4AZD0-F1
#
_cell.length_a   1.000
_cell.length_b   1.000
_cell.length_c   1.000
_cell.angle_alpha   90.00
_cell.angle_beta   90.00
_cell.angle_gamma   90.00
#
_symmetry.space_group_name_H-M   'P 1'
#
loop_
_entity.id
_entity.type
_entity.pdbx_description
1 polymer ?
#
loop_
_entity_poly.entity_id
_entity_poly.type
_entity_poly.pdbx_seq_one_letter_code
_entity_poly.pdbx_strand_id
1 'polypeptide(L)'
;MSSTDRPDARIDVAAGLRFHAVVPAAGRGERFGAAKQFVPVAGRPLLAWTVRRLREAGAASITLVLPADDLGDARRRLAADPEVICVAGGETRQASVALGVAASPAASADLVAV
;
A
#
# COMPACT_ATOMS: atom_id res chain seq x y z
N MET A 1 30.49 14.81 7.62
CA MET A 1 29.05 14.98 7.94
C MET A 1 28.45 15.94 6.91
N SER A 2 27.84 15.44 5.84
CA SER A 2 26.78 16.17 5.13
C SER A 2 26.12 15.23 4.10
N SER A 3 24.97 14.68 4.47
CA SER A 3 24.00 13.99 3.61
C SER A 3 22.81 13.76 4.55
N THR A 4 21.67 14.43 4.42
CA THR A 4 20.67 14.12 3.40
C THR A 4 19.60 15.22 3.51
N ASP A 5 19.58 16.19 2.61
CA ASP A 5 18.36 16.96 2.35
C ASP A 5 17.75 16.37 1.09
N ARG A 6 17.07 15.23 1.26
CA ARG A 6 16.11 14.79 0.24
C ARG A 6 14.88 15.62 0.52
N PRO A 7 14.36 16.40 -0.44
CA PRO A 7 13.06 17.03 -0.25
C PRO A 7 12.07 15.89 -0.02
N ASP A 8 11.54 15.81 1.21
CA ASP A 8 10.33 15.05 1.49
C ASP A 8 9.26 15.66 0.58
N ALA A 9 9.06 15.03 -0.57
CA ALA A 9 8.03 15.40 -1.53
C ALA A 9 6.68 15.15 -0.86
N ARG A 10 6.27 16.10 -0.01
CA ARG A 10 4.89 16.24 0.39
C ARG A 10 4.12 16.36 -0.92
N ILE A 11 3.26 15.38 -1.17
CA ILE A 11 2.27 15.54 -2.22
C ILE A 11 1.43 16.72 -1.73
N ASP A 12 1.56 17.88 -2.37
CA ASP A 12 0.68 19.02 -2.16
C ASP A 12 -0.68 18.66 -2.75
N VAL A 13 -1.39 17.81 -2.01
CA VAL A 13 -2.81 17.57 -2.23
C VAL A 13 -3.46 18.94 -2.06
N ALA A 14 -4.12 19.47 -3.10
CA ALA A 14 -4.71 20.79 -3.08
C ALA A 14 -5.43 21.00 -1.74
N ALA A 15 -5.04 22.07 -1.02
CA ALA A 15 -5.29 22.22 0.41
C ALA A 15 -6.72 21.78 0.81
N GLY A 16 -6.81 20.65 1.53
CA GLY A 16 -8.07 20.09 2.02
C GLY A 16 -8.53 18.77 1.37
N LEU A 17 -7.91 18.31 0.28
CA LEU A 17 -8.26 17.00 -0.30
C LEU A 17 -7.65 15.85 0.51
N ARG A 18 -8.48 14.87 0.87
CA ARG A 18 -8.02 13.62 1.48
C ARG A 18 -7.56 12.66 0.38
N PHE A 19 -6.54 11.86 0.66
CA PHE A 19 -6.13 10.82 -0.26
C PHE A 19 -6.09 9.44 0.39
N HIS A 20 -6.39 8.43 -0.42
CA HIS A 20 -6.39 7.02 -0.07
C HIS A 20 -5.40 6.30 -0.97
N ALA A 21 -4.57 5.43 -0.40
CA ALA A 21 -3.55 4.72 -1.16
C ALA A 21 -4.00 3.30 -1.48
N VAL A 22 -3.79 2.86 -2.72
CA VAL A 22 -3.96 1.47 -3.16
C VAL A 22 -2.59 0.92 -3.50
N VAL A 23 -2.22 -0.20 -2.90
CA VAL A 23 -0.92 -0.84 -3.12
C VAL A 23 -1.15 -2.18 -3.82
N PRO A 24 -1.02 -2.25 -5.15
CA PRO A 24 -1.09 -3.50 -5.88
C PRO A 24 0.15 -4.35 -5.61
N ALA A 25 0.02 -5.34 -4.73
CA ALA A 25 1.09 -6.23 -4.26
C ALA A 25 0.70 -7.72 -4.37
N ALA A 26 -0.24 -8.07 -5.25
CA ALA A 26 -0.69 -9.44 -5.49
C ALA A 26 0.24 -10.25 -6.42
N GLY A 27 1.30 -9.62 -6.91
CA GLY A 27 2.27 -10.28 -7.79
C GLY A 27 3.06 -11.36 -7.06
N ARG A 28 3.31 -12.48 -7.75
CA ARG A 28 4.09 -13.62 -7.23
C ARG A 28 5.60 -13.37 -7.17
N GLY A 29 6.08 -12.28 -7.79
CA GLY A 29 7.50 -11.94 -7.81
C GLY A 29 8.36 -12.96 -8.57
N GLU A 30 7.85 -13.56 -9.65
CA GLU A 30 8.52 -14.65 -10.40
C GLU A 30 9.96 -14.33 -10.80
N ARG A 31 10.21 -13.12 -11.31
CA ARG A 31 11.58 -12.65 -11.64
C ARG A 31 12.48 -12.47 -10.41
N PHE A 32 11.87 -12.19 -9.27
CA PHE A 32 12.57 -12.02 -7.99
C PHE A 32 12.79 -13.38 -7.28
N GLY A 33 12.08 -14.44 -7.71
CA GLY A 33 12.16 -15.78 -7.11
C GLY A 33 11.42 -15.93 -5.77
N ALA A 34 10.72 -14.89 -5.30
CA ALA A 34 9.98 -14.91 -4.05
C ALA A 34 8.86 -13.85 -4.06
N ALA A 35 7.90 -13.99 -3.14
CA ALA A 35 6.88 -12.98 -2.86
C ALA A 35 7.51 -11.70 -2.29
N LYS A 36 7.94 -10.79 -3.19
CA LYS A 36 8.77 -9.61 -2.88
C LYS A 36 8.21 -8.76 -1.74
N GLN A 37 6.89 -8.64 -1.65
CA GLN A 37 6.18 -7.87 -0.64
C GLN A 37 6.50 -8.32 0.81
N PHE A 38 6.87 -9.59 1.02
CA PHE A 38 7.16 -10.14 2.34
C PHE A 38 8.64 -10.31 2.64
N VAL A 39 9.50 -10.08 1.65
CA VAL A 39 10.95 -10.20 1.82
C VAL A 39 11.43 -9.19 2.88
N PRO A 40 12.22 -9.64 3.87
CA PRO A 40 12.73 -8.75 4.90
C PRO A 40 13.78 -7.81 4.32
N VAL A 41 13.60 -6.51 4.56
CA VAL A 41 14.57 -5.46 4.30
C VAL A 41 14.85 -4.78 5.63
N ALA A 42 16.11 -4.85 6.09
CA ALA A 42 16.51 -4.41 7.42
C ALA A 42 15.61 -4.98 8.54
N GLY A 43 15.31 -6.29 8.46
CA GLY A 43 14.50 -7.01 9.45
C GLY A 43 12.98 -6.76 9.39
N ARG A 44 12.49 -5.94 8.45
CA ARG A 44 11.07 -5.64 8.28
C ARG A 44 10.58 -6.02 6.88
N PRO A 45 9.38 -6.64 6.72
CA PRO A 45 8.83 -6.93 5.40
C PRO A 45 8.79 -5.70 4.50
N LEU A 46 9.15 -5.85 3.22
CA LEU A 46 9.15 -4.75 2.25
C LEU A 46 7.83 -3.95 2.27
N LEU A 47 6.69 -4.65 2.30
CA LEU A 47 5.37 -4.03 2.31
C LEU A 47 5.15 -3.12 3.53
N ALA A 48 5.69 -3.47 4.68
CA ALA A 48 5.56 -2.66 5.89
C ALA A 48 6.34 -1.34 5.80
N TRP A 49 7.40 -1.27 4.97
CA TRP A 49 8.05 -0.01 4.66
C TRP A 49 7.15 0.90 3.81
N THR A 50 6.47 0.34 2.81
CA THR A 50 5.50 1.06 1.97
C THR A 50 4.36 1.63 2.81
N VAL A 51 3.72 0.80 3.64
CA VAL A 51 2.62 1.22 4.52
C VAL A 51 3.05 2.38 5.42
N ARG A 52 4.21 2.25 6.08
CA ARG A 52 4.76 3.32 6.92
C ARG A 52 4.93 4.64 6.16
N ARG A 53 5.52 4.60 4.96
CA ARG A 53 5.76 5.79 4.15
C ARG A 53 4.46 6.46 3.70
N LEU A 54 3.45 5.68 3.33
CA LEU A 54 2.14 6.20 2.96
C LEU A 54 1.43 6.86 4.15
N ARG A 55 1.55 6.29 5.35
CA ARG A 55 1.06 6.92 6.59
C ARG A 55 1.78 8.24 6.89
N GLU A 56 3.11 8.25 6.79
CA GLU A 56 3.92 9.47 6.97
C GLU A 56 3.58 10.56 5.95
N ALA A 57 3.18 10.17 4.73
CA ALA A 57 2.72 11.08 3.69
C ALA A 57 1.28 11.59 3.91
N GLY A 58 0.54 11.09 4.91
CA GLY A 58 -0.81 11.54 5.25
C GLY A 58 -1.95 10.73 4.65
N ALA A 59 -1.72 9.48 4.22
CA ALA A 59 -2.78 8.64 3.66
C ALA A 59 -3.90 8.40 4.68
N ALA A 60 -5.13 8.74 4.30
CA ALA A 60 -6.31 8.53 5.13
C ALA A 60 -6.57 7.04 5.34
N SER A 61 -6.53 6.24 4.27
CA SER A 61 -6.55 4.78 4.34
C SER A 61 -5.56 4.16 3.36
N ILE A 62 -5.25 2.87 3.58
CA ILE A 62 -4.33 2.10 2.73
C ILE A 62 -4.99 0.77 2.37
N THR A 63 -5.31 0.57 1.10
CA THR A 63 -5.81 -0.70 0.57
C THR A 63 -4.66 -1.51 0.00
N LEU A 64 -4.33 -2.62 0.65
CA LEU A 64 -3.34 -3.59 0.21
C LEU A 64 -4.02 -4.67 -0.62
N VAL A 65 -3.60 -4.79 -1.88
CA VAL A 65 -4.07 -5.84 -2.76
C VAL A 65 -3.02 -6.94 -2.77
N LEU A 66 -3.35 -8.12 -2.27
CA LEU A 66 -2.40 -9.20 -1.97
C LEU A 66 -2.82 -10.53 -2.63
N PRO A 67 -1.93 -11.52 -2.72
CA PRO A 67 -2.34 -12.88 -3.06
C PRO A 67 -3.38 -13.38 -2.05
N ALA A 68 -4.39 -14.12 -2.51
CA ALA A 68 -5.51 -14.55 -1.66
C ALA A 68 -5.03 -15.33 -0.43
N ASP A 69 -4.03 -16.20 -0.61
CA ASP A 69 -3.47 -17.05 0.44
C ASP A 69 -2.76 -16.24 1.55
N ASP A 70 -2.29 -15.03 1.24
CA ASP A 70 -1.57 -14.17 2.18
C ASP A 70 -2.48 -13.24 2.98
N LEU A 71 -3.77 -13.13 2.65
CA LEU A 71 -4.70 -12.19 3.30
C LEU A 71 -4.85 -12.46 4.79
N GLY A 72 -4.90 -13.73 5.19
CA GLY A 72 -5.02 -14.11 6.59
C GLY A 72 -3.83 -13.64 7.42
N ASP A 73 -2.61 -13.78 6.89
CA ASP A 73 -1.41 -13.34 7.57
C ASP A 73 -1.25 -11.82 7.59
N ALA A 74 -1.54 -11.17 6.46
CA ALA A 74 -1.51 -9.71 6.36
C ALA A 74 -2.46 -9.06 7.36
N ARG A 75 -3.71 -9.54 7.46
CA ARG A 75 -4.69 -9.03 8.43
C ARG A 75 -4.22 -9.17 9.87
N ARG A 76 -3.62 -10.31 10.25
CA ARG A 76 -3.07 -10.49 11.60
C ARG A 76 -1.93 -9.52 11.91
N ARG A 77 -1.00 -9.35 10.97
CA ARG A 77 0.17 -8.46 11.16
C ARG A 77 -0.20 -6.98 11.19
N LEU A 78 -1.29 -6.61 10.51
CA LEU A 78 -1.72 -5.24 10.33
C LEU A 78 -2.96 -4.88 11.16
N ALA A 79 -3.43 -5.79 12.01
CA ALA A 79 -4.62 -5.60 12.85
C ALA A 79 -4.54 -4.38 13.78
N ALA A 80 -3.34 -3.87 14.05
CA ALA A 80 -3.12 -2.66 14.84
C ALA A 80 -3.47 -1.36 14.10
N ASP A 81 -3.56 -1.37 12.77
CA ASP A 81 -3.92 -0.20 11.95
C ASP A 81 -5.33 -0.42 11.35
N PRO A 82 -6.39 0.18 11.94
CA PRO A 82 -7.77 -0.04 11.50
C PRO A 82 -8.07 0.55 10.12
N GLU A 83 -7.22 1.45 9.64
CA GLU A 83 -7.38 2.13 8.35
C GLU A 83 -6.63 1.38 7.23
N VAL A 84 -6.17 0.15 7.49
CA VAL A 84 -5.59 -0.75 6.48
C VAL A 84 -6.61 -1.80 6.06
N ILE A 85 -6.86 -1.85 4.76
CA ILE A 85 -7.82 -2.77 4.13
C ILE A 85 -7.03 -3.78 3.31
N CYS A 86 -7.31 -5.09 3.47
CA CYS A 86 -6.66 -6.13 2.67
C CYS A 86 -7.68 -6.84 1.77
N VAL A 87 -7.41 -6.82 0.47
CA VAL A 87 -8.23 -7.48 -0.57
C VAL A 87 -7.40 -8.39 -1.46
N ALA A 88 -8.03 -9.42 -2.02
CA ALA A 88 -7.39 -10.30 -2.98
C ALA A 88 -7.15 -9.55 -4.30
N GLY A 89 -5.99 -9.78 -4.92
CA GLY A 89 -5.73 -9.32 -6.28
C GLY A 89 -6.37 -10.17 -7.36
N GLY A 90 -6.48 -9.58 -8.56
CA GLY A 90 -6.93 -10.27 -9.76
C GLY A 90 -5.77 -10.86 -10.55
N GLU A 91 -6.10 -11.54 -11.65
CA GLU A 91 -5.12 -12.24 -12.52
C GLU A 91 -4.08 -11.29 -13.13
N THR A 92 -4.46 -10.03 -13.36
CA THR A 92 -3.57 -8.99 -13.92
C THR A 92 -3.31 -7.88 -12.90
N ARG A 93 -2.26 -7.09 -13.15
CA ARG A 93 -1.99 -5.88 -12.37
C ARG A 93 -3.18 -4.92 -12.45
N GLN A 94 -3.78 -4.75 -13.63
CA GLN A 94 -4.92 -3.87 -13.85
C GLN A 94 -6.16 -4.34 -13.08
N ALA A 95 -6.46 -5.64 -13.10
CA ALA A 95 -7.54 -6.21 -12.31
C ALA A 95 -7.31 -6.01 -10.80
N SER A 96 -6.07 -6.22 -10.34
CA SER A 96 -5.69 -5.95 -8.95
C SER A 96 -5.87 -4.48 -8.57
N VAL A 97 -5.49 -3.55 -9.43
CA VAL A 97 -5.73 -2.11 -9.22
C VAL A 97 -7.22 -1.81 -9.13
N ALA A 98 -8.02 -2.31 -10.07
CA ALA A 98 -9.47 -2.07 -10.09
C ALA A 98 -10.15 -2.57 -8.80
N LEU A 99 -9.78 -3.78 -8.34
CA LEU A 99 -10.27 -4.34 -7.07
C LEU A 99 -9.84 -3.49 -5.86
N GLY A 100 -8.59 -3.01 -5.85
CA GLY A 100 -8.09 -2.14 -4.79
C GLY A 100 -8.78 -0.78 -4.73
N VAL A 101 -9.04 -0.16 -5.89
CA VAL A 101 -9.79 1.10 -5.98
C VAL A 101 -11.23 0.89 -5.53
N ALA A 102 -11.89 -0.19 -5.98
CA ALA A 102 -13.28 -0.49 -5.60
C ALA A 102 -13.44 -0.77 -4.10
N ALA A 103 -12.42 -1.29 -3.43
CA ALA A 103 -12.41 -1.53 -1.99
C ALA A 103 -11.94 -0.32 -1.16
N SER A 104 -11.45 0.73 -1.80
CA SER A 104 -11.06 1.98 -1.13
C SER A 104 -12.29 2.65 -0.52
N PRO A 105 -12.20 3.23 0.69
CA PRO A 105 -13.29 3.99 1.32
C PRO A 105 -13.38 5.44 0.78
N ALA A 106 -12.65 5.77 -0.28
CA ALA A 106 -12.63 7.09 -0.89
C ALA A 106 -14.03 7.52 -1.35
N ALA A 107 -14.43 8.73 -0.98
CA ALA A 107 -15.61 9.39 -1.52
C ALA A 107 -15.31 10.04 -2.88
N SER A 108 -16.35 10.53 -3.57
CA SER A 108 -16.21 11.16 -4.89
C SER A 108 -15.36 12.44 -4.89
N ALA A 109 -15.16 13.07 -3.73
CA ALA A 109 -14.33 14.25 -3.55
C ALA A 109 -12.88 13.92 -3.13
N ASP A 110 -12.57 12.64 -2.88
CA ASP A 110 -11.25 12.23 -2.41
C ASP A 110 -10.35 11.78 -3.57
N LEU A 111 -9.04 11.74 -3.33
CA LEU A 111 -8.07 11.22 -4.28
C LEU A 111 -7.70 9.76 -3.98
N VAL A 112 -7.49 8.99 -5.04
CA VAL A 112 -6.95 7.62 -4.93
C VAL A 112 -5.60 7.56 -5.63
N ALA A 113 -4.55 7.26 -4.87
CA ALA A 113 -3.19 7.07 -5.38
C ALA A 113 -2.90 5.57 -5.52
N VAL A 114 -2.33 5.15 -6.65
CA VAL A 114 -2.04 3.73 -6.99
C VAL A 114 -0.57 3.53 -7.35
#